data_AF-A0A9E1HXJ4-F1
#
_entry.id   AF-A0A9E1HXJ4-F1
#
_cell.length_a   1.000
_cell.length_b   1.000
_cell.length_c   1.000
_cell.angle_alpha   90.00
_cell.angle_beta   90.00
_cell.angle_gamma   90.00
#
_symmetry.space_group_name_H-M   'P 1'
#
loop_
_entity.id
_entity.type
_entity.pdbx_description
1 polymer ?
#
loop_
_entity_poly.entity_id
_entity_poly.type
_entity_poly.pdbx_seq_one_letter_code
_entity_poly.pdbx_strand_id
1 'polypeptide(L)'
;MQNVRAYCTFDAMDEAAAQAQLTAGKVSAVLFIPDGFLSSIYSGENAAPTLLLDARRPLEGYLARWAGSCAISMLMDAQAGVTAVLDARAERKQAGAPLEKSKKKITQEINLRYIQQALGRSDLMRTETLSPTGALEPGDHYALSALSYLILLAGAVFFPLFDERARRGFLRRLQSAGGSLLPLRLSALTLCAGLSALLLGVPLAALAAGYFPFSGVLAGAVFASGLAGACAAPADVRTARR
;
A
#
# COMPACT_ATOMS: atom_id res chain seq x y z
N MET A 1 6.63 -13.24 -14.48
CA MET A 1 5.31 -13.05 -13.83
C MET A 1 5.27 -14.03 -12.67
N GLN A 2 5.16 -13.55 -11.43
CA GLN A 2 5.11 -14.45 -10.28
C GLN A 2 3.89 -15.36 -10.42
N ASN A 3 4.14 -16.65 -10.37
CA ASN A 3 3.12 -17.68 -10.46
C ASN A 3 2.10 -17.42 -9.35
N VAL A 4 0.79 -17.47 -9.64
CA VAL A 4 -0.25 -17.26 -8.61
C VAL A 4 -0.05 -18.25 -7.45
N ARG A 5 0.57 -19.41 -7.72
CA ARG A 5 1.02 -20.37 -6.71
C ARG A 5 2.00 -19.83 -5.65
N ALA A 6 2.71 -18.75 -5.92
CA ALA A 6 3.58 -18.11 -4.93
C ALA A 6 2.78 -17.39 -3.83
N TYR A 7 1.53 -17.03 -4.11
CA TYR A 7 0.65 -16.26 -3.23
C TYR A 7 -0.61 -17.00 -2.81
N CYS A 8 -1.02 -18.01 -3.58
CA CYS A 8 -2.24 -18.76 -3.38
C CYS A 8 -1.93 -20.26 -3.31
N THR A 9 -2.44 -20.91 -2.26
CA THR A 9 -2.58 -22.36 -2.20
C THR A 9 -3.92 -22.76 -2.80
N PHE A 10 -3.92 -23.80 -3.62
CA PHE A 10 -5.13 -24.34 -4.25
C PHE A 10 -5.38 -25.74 -3.69
N ASP A 11 -6.59 -25.98 -3.21
CA ASP A 11 -7.03 -27.29 -2.76
C ASP A 11 -8.37 -27.63 -3.44
N ALA A 12 -8.48 -28.87 -3.90
CA ALA A 12 -9.65 -29.35 -4.62
C ALA A 12 -10.55 -30.13 -3.64
N MET A 13 -11.80 -29.71 -3.53
CA MET A 13 -12.76 -30.31 -2.59
C MET A 13 -14.18 -30.19 -3.13
N ASP A 14 -15.08 -31.00 -2.57
CA ASP A 14 -16.50 -30.97 -2.92
C ASP A 14 -17.14 -29.63 -2.56
N GLU A 15 -18.18 -29.23 -3.31
CA GLU A 15 -18.86 -27.93 -3.16
C GLU A 15 -19.33 -27.68 -1.72
N ALA A 16 -19.96 -28.67 -1.09
CA ALA A 16 -20.45 -28.57 0.28
C ALA A 16 -19.29 -28.37 1.29
N ALA A 17 -18.16 -29.06 1.08
CA ALA A 17 -16.97 -28.91 1.91
C ALA A 17 -16.32 -27.52 1.72
N ALA A 18 -16.26 -27.04 0.48
CA ALA A 18 -15.72 -25.72 0.15
C ALA A 18 -16.51 -24.59 0.80
N GLN A 19 -17.85 -24.64 0.72
CA GLN A 19 -18.73 -23.65 1.34
C GLN A 19 -18.64 -23.67 2.87
N ALA A 20 -18.53 -24.87 3.48
CA ALA A 20 -18.35 -25.01 4.92
C ALA A 20 -17.01 -24.39 5.37
N GLN A 21 -15.92 -24.62 4.65
CA GLN A 21 -14.61 -24.04 4.99
C GLN A 21 -14.55 -22.51 4.76
N LEU A 22 -15.26 -22.00 3.74
CA LEU A 22 -15.42 -20.57 3.50
C LEU A 22 -16.17 -19.89 4.65
N THR A 23 -17.26 -20.51 5.12
CA THR A 23 -18.06 -20.00 6.24
C THR A 23 -17.27 -20.05 7.56
N ALA A 24 -16.44 -21.08 7.73
CA ALA A 24 -15.52 -21.21 8.86
C ALA A 24 -14.30 -20.26 8.79
N GLY A 25 -14.09 -19.53 7.68
CA GLY A 25 -12.98 -18.59 7.49
C GLY A 25 -11.61 -19.25 7.31
N LYS A 26 -11.58 -20.55 6.96
CA LYS A 26 -10.35 -21.32 6.73
C LYS A 26 -9.76 -21.12 5.32
N VAL A 27 -10.63 -20.83 4.34
CA VAL A 27 -10.25 -20.47 2.97
C VAL A 27 -10.78 -19.08 2.64
N SER A 28 -9.99 -18.34 1.87
CA SER A 28 -10.26 -16.94 1.50
C SER A 28 -11.23 -16.79 0.32
N ALA A 29 -11.26 -17.80 -0.55
CA ALA A 29 -12.07 -17.82 -1.76
C ALA A 29 -12.39 -19.26 -2.19
N VAL A 30 -13.54 -19.44 -2.82
CA VAL A 30 -13.98 -20.70 -3.43
C VAL A 30 -14.29 -20.44 -4.90
N LEU A 31 -13.60 -21.16 -5.79
CA LEU A 31 -13.90 -21.15 -7.21
C LEU A 31 -14.75 -22.38 -7.55
N PHE A 32 -16.01 -22.16 -7.88
CA PHE A 32 -16.91 -23.19 -8.36
C PHE A 32 -16.77 -23.35 -9.87
N ILE A 33 -16.37 -24.53 -10.32
CA ILE A 33 -16.28 -24.90 -11.72
C ILE A 33 -17.46 -25.84 -12.00
N PRO A 34 -18.44 -25.43 -12.83
CA PRO A 34 -19.62 -26.26 -13.10
C PRO A 34 -19.24 -27.53 -13.86
N ASP A 35 -20.02 -28.59 -13.64
CA ASP A 35 -19.86 -29.84 -14.37
C ASP A 35 -19.99 -29.62 -15.88
N GLY A 36 -19.11 -30.26 -16.65
CA GLY A 36 -19.10 -30.07 -18.10
C GLY A 36 -18.71 -28.65 -18.55
N PHE A 37 -18.00 -27.87 -17.72
CA PHE A 37 -17.50 -26.54 -18.08
C PHE A 37 -16.84 -26.52 -19.47
N LEU A 38 -15.91 -27.45 -19.74
CA LEU A 38 -15.25 -27.54 -21.04
C LEU A 38 -16.21 -27.88 -22.18
N SER A 39 -17.16 -28.80 -21.97
CA SER A 39 -18.18 -29.11 -22.98
C SER A 39 -19.11 -27.93 -23.24
N SER A 40 -19.43 -27.12 -22.23
CA SER A 40 -20.26 -25.92 -22.37
C SER A 40 -19.59 -24.83 -23.23
N ILE A 41 -18.26 -24.78 -23.20
CA ILE A 41 -17.47 -23.89 -24.08
C ILE A 41 -17.54 -24.40 -25.52
N TYR A 42 -17.48 -25.72 -25.74
CA TYR A 42 -17.59 -26.30 -27.08
C TYR A 42 -19.02 -26.24 -27.66
N SER A 43 -20.06 -26.31 -26.81
CA SER A 43 -21.46 -26.20 -27.22
C SER A 43 -21.94 -24.76 -27.39
N GLY A 44 -21.22 -23.78 -26.83
CA GLY A 44 -21.56 -22.37 -26.88
C GLY A 44 -22.50 -21.89 -25.76
N GLU A 45 -22.88 -22.78 -24.83
CA GLU A 45 -23.65 -22.41 -23.63
C GLU A 45 -22.83 -21.54 -22.66
N ASN A 46 -21.50 -21.67 -22.66
CA ASN A 46 -20.56 -20.86 -21.87
C ASN A 46 -20.93 -20.76 -20.38
N ALA A 47 -21.03 -21.90 -19.70
CA ALA A 47 -21.29 -21.91 -18.25
C ALA A 47 -20.18 -21.16 -17.51
N ALA A 48 -20.53 -20.14 -16.72
CA ALA A 48 -19.55 -19.27 -16.07
C ALA A 48 -19.08 -19.86 -14.72
N PRO A 49 -17.77 -19.93 -14.44
CA PRO A 49 -17.27 -20.25 -13.12
C PRO A 49 -17.69 -19.17 -12.12
N THR A 50 -18.08 -19.58 -10.92
CA THR A 50 -18.49 -18.64 -9.86
C THR A 50 -17.40 -18.54 -8.81
N LEU A 51 -17.00 -17.31 -8.47
CA LEU A 51 -16.02 -17.05 -7.42
C LEU A 51 -16.75 -16.50 -6.19
N LEU A 52 -16.76 -17.28 -5.11
CA LEU A 52 -17.25 -16.87 -3.79
C LEU A 52 -16.06 -16.38 -2.96
N LEU A 53 -16.23 -15.23 -2.31
CA LEU A 53 -15.18 -14.57 -1.53
C LEU A 53 -15.61 -14.44 -0.07
N ASP A 54 -14.67 -14.61 0.86
CA ASP A 54 -14.92 -14.27 2.26
C ASP A 54 -14.96 -12.74 2.42
N ALA A 55 -16.13 -12.21 2.79
CA ALA A 55 -16.34 -10.78 3.03
C ALA A 55 -15.45 -10.22 4.16
N ARG A 56 -14.93 -11.08 5.06
CA ARG A 56 -14.04 -10.67 6.16
C ARG A 56 -12.62 -10.37 5.68
N ARG A 57 -12.26 -10.78 4.46
CA ARG A 57 -10.89 -10.71 3.92
C ARG A 57 -10.85 -9.99 2.57
N PRO A 58 -11.11 -8.67 2.53
CA PRO A 58 -11.32 -7.94 1.29
C PRO A 58 -10.08 -7.89 0.37
N LEU A 59 -8.87 -7.86 0.94
CA LEU A 59 -7.62 -7.83 0.17
C LEU A 59 -7.39 -9.14 -0.60
N GLU A 60 -7.58 -10.27 0.08
CA GLU A 60 -7.41 -11.60 -0.51
C GLU A 60 -8.48 -11.85 -1.59
N GLY A 61 -9.73 -11.41 -1.34
CA GLY A 61 -10.80 -11.48 -2.32
C GLY A 61 -10.54 -10.61 -3.55
N TYR A 62 -9.92 -9.43 -3.38
CA TYR A 62 -9.50 -8.60 -4.50
C TYR A 62 -8.44 -9.29 -5.36
N LEU A 63 -7.44 -9.92 -4.73
CA LEU A 63 -6.40 -10.66 -5.44
C LEU A 63 -6.96 -11.84 -6.22
N ALA A 64 -7.85 -12.63 -5.60
CA ALA A 64 -8.52 -13.75 -6.24
C ALA A 64 -9.38 -13.30 -7.44
N ARG A 65 -10.14 -12.21 -7.28
CA ARG A 65 -10.94 -11.62 -8.36
C ARG A 65 -10.07 -11.11 -9.50
N TRP A 66 -8.97 -10.43 -9.19
CA TRP A 66 -8.02 -9.94 -10.19
C TRP A 66 -7.41 -11.11 -10.99
N ALA A 67 -6.93 -12.15 -10.30
CA ALA A 67 -6.39 -13.34 -10.94
C ALA A 67 -7.42 -14.03 -11.83
N GLY A 68 -8.65 -14.18 -11.35
CA GLY A 68 -9.76 -14.74 -12.13
C GLY A 68 -10.10 -13.90 -13.38
N SER A 69 -10.17 -12.58 -13.23
CA SER A 69 -10.40 -11.66 -14.36
C SER A 69 -9.30 -11.77 -15.41
N CYS A 70 -8.03 -11.86 -14.99
CA CYS A 70 -6.92 -12.05 -15.92
C CYS A 70 -7.01 -13.37 -16.67
N ALA A 71 -7.42 -14.46 -16.00
CA ALA A 71 -7.61 -15.76 -16.64
C ALA A 71 -8.75 -15.72 -17.67
N ILE A 72 -9.88 -15.10 -17.33
CA ILE A 72 -11.03 -14.94 -18.24
C ILE A 72 -10.62 -14.11 -19.47
N SER A 73 -9.97 -12.96 -19.28
CA SER A 73 -9.49 -12.13 -20.40
C SER A 73 -8.58 -12.92 -21.35
N MET A 74 -7.65 -13.71 -20.81
CA MET A 74 -6.74 -14.53 -21.61
C MET A 74 -7.47 -15.63 -22.41
N LEU A 75 -8.52 -16.22 -21.83
CA LEU A 75 -9.40 -17.17 -22.54
C LEU A 75 -10.18 -16.49 -23.67
N MET A 76 -10.75 -15.31 -23.41
CA MET A 76 -11.49 -14.52 -24.40
C MET A 76 -10.59 -14.08 -25.56
N ASP A 77 -9.36 -13.65 -25.27
CA ASP A 77 -8.36 -13.28 -26.28
C ASP A 77 -8.02 -14.48 -27.18
N ALA A 78 -7.84 -15.66 -26.58
CA ALA A 78 -7.59 -16.89 -27.35
C ALA A 78 -8.79 -17.26 -28.24
N GLN A 79 -10.02 -17.15 -27.72
CA GLN A 79 -11.24 -17.41 -28.49
C GLN A 79 -11.41 -16.42 -29.65
N ALA A 80 -11.14 -15.13 -29.42
CA ALA A 80 -11.15 -14.11 -30.48
C ALA A 80 -10.10 -14.45 -31.55
N GLY A 81 -8.91 -14.88 -31.15
CA GLY A 81 -7.86 -15.32 -32.07
C GLY A 81 -8.24 -16.53 -32.91
N VAL A 82 -8.87 -17.55 -32.31
CA VAL A 82 -9.39 -18.72 -33.04
C VAL A 82 -10.46 -18.28 -34.05
N THR A 83 -11.37 -17.40 -33.63
CA THR A 83 -12.46 -16.89 -34.47
C THR A 83 -11.91 -16.12 -35.67
N ALA A 84 -10.96 -15.22 -35.45
CA ALA A 84 -10.31 -14.45 -36.52
C ALA A 84 -9.69 -15.35 -37.62
N VAL A 85 -9.07 -16.46 -37.24
CA VAL A 85 -8.51 -17.40 -38.24
C VAL A 85 -9.61 -18.19 -38.96
N LEU A 86 -10.70 -18.51 -38.28
CA LEU A 86 -11.85 -19.17 -38.91
C LEU A 86 -12.56 -18.24 -39.90
N ASP A 87 -12.65 -16.94 -39.59
CA ASP A 87 -13.24 -15.92 -40.45
C ASP A 87 -12.37 -15.68 -41.69
N ALA A 88 -11.06 -15.50 -41.52
CA ALA A 88 -10.11 -15.39 -42.63
C ALA A 88 -10.17 -16.63 -43.55
N ARG A 89 -10.38 -17.82 -42.98
CA ARG A 89 -10.58 -19.05 -43.77
C ARG A 89 -11.91 -19.03 -44.53
N ALA A 90 -12.98 -18.54 -43.91
CA ALA A 90 -14.28 -18.40 -44.56
C ALA A 90 -14.20 -17.44 -45.76
N GLU A 91 -13.52 -16.31 -45.60
CA GLU A 91 -13.25 -15.35 -46.68
C GLU A 91 -12.45 -15.99 -47.83
N ARG A 92 -11.36 -16.71 -47.53
CA ARG A 92 -10.58 -17.43 -48.57
C ARG A 92 -11.42 -18.47 -49.31
N LYS A 93 -12.32 -19.16 -48.60
CA LYS A 93 -13.27 -20.11 -49.23
C LYS A 93 -14.23 -19.39 -50.18
N GLN A 94 -14.75 -18.24 -49.79
CA GLN A 94 -15.64 -17.42 -50.63
C GLN A 94 -14.90 -16.88 -51.87
N ALA A 95 -13.62 -16.55 -51.73
CA ALA A 95 -12.74 -16.12 -52.83
C ALA A 95 -12.28 -17.28 -53.75
N GLY A 96 -12.77 -18.51 -53.56
CA GLY A 96 -12.45 -19.66 -54.41
C GLY A 96 -11.04 -20.24 -54.19
N ALA A 97 -10.32 -19.82 -53.15
CA ALA A 97 -8.98 -20.33 -52.87
C ALA A 97 -9.04 -21.77 -52.29
N PRO A 98 -8.10 -22.66 -52.67
CA PRO A 98 -8.03 -24.00 -52.12
C PRO A 98 -7.77 -23.98 -50.61
N LEU A 99 -8.56 -24.74 -49.87
CA LEU A 99 -8.44 -24.90 -48.42
C LEU A 99 -7.53 -26.08 -48.10
N GLU A 100 -6.30 -25.82 -47.64
CA GLU A 100 -5.32 -26.88 -47.35
C GLU A 100 -5.71 -27.79 -46.17
N LYS A 101 -6.46 -27.28 -45.19
CA LYS A 101 -6.78 -28.01 -43.95
C LYS A 101 -8.26 -27.92 -43.60
N SER A 102 -8.78 -29.00 -42.98
CA SER A 102 -10.14 -29.06 -42.42
C SER A 102 -10.31 -28.09 -41.24
N LYS A 103 -11.54 -27.60 -41.02
CA LYS A 103 -11.89 -26.68 -39.92
C LYS A 103 -11.37 -27.20 -38.58
N LYS A 104 -11.66 -28.46 -38.28
CA LYS A 104 -11.25 -29.13 -37.03
C LYS A 104 -9.73 -29.13 -36.84
N LYS A 105 -8.99 -29.43 -37.92
CA LYS A 105 -7.52 -29.52 -37.88
C LYS A 105 -6.87 -28.15 -37.63
N ILE A 106 -7.40 -27.10 -38.24
CA ILE A 106 -6.93 -25.71 -38.03
C ILE A 106 -7.23 -25.23 -36.61
N THR A 107 -8.46 -25.45 -36.12
CA THR A 107 -8.84 -25.09 -34.74
C THR A 107 -7.95 -25.79 -33.72
N GLN A 108 -7.69 -27.08 -33.90
CA GLN A 108 -6.79 -27.84 -33.02
C GLN A 108 -5.35 -27.32 -33.06
N GLU A 109 -4.82 -27.02 -34.24
CA GLU A 109 -3.45 -26.50 -34.39
C GLU A 109 -3.29 -25.12 -33.72
N ILE A 110 -4.28 -24.24 -33.88
CA ILE A 110 -4.26 -22.91 -33.27
C ILE A 110 -4.40 -22.98 -31.75
N ASN A 111 -5.32 -23.81 -31.25
CA ASN A 111 -5.45 -24.03 -29.81
C ASN A 111 -4.14 -24.55 -29.22
N LEU A 112 -3.47 -25.49 -29.89
CA LEU A 112 -2.18 -26.02 -29.44
C LEU A 112 -1.09 -24.94 -29.44
N ARG A 113 -1.04 -24.08 -30.46
CA ARG A 113 -0.13 -22.92 -30.48
C ARG A 113 -0.40 -21.95 -29.34
N TYR A 114 -1.65 -21.62 -29.06
CA TYR A 114 -2.01 -20.77 -27.92
C TYR A 114 -1.62 -21.41 -26.58
N ILE A 115 -1.82 -22.71 -26.41
CA ILE A 115 -1.39 -23.45 -25.20
C ILE A 115 0.14 -23.41 -25.07
N GLN A 116 0.87 -23.67 -26.15
CA GLN A 116 2.34 -23.60 -26.14
C GLN A 116 2.85 -22.20 -25.82
N GLN A 117 2.22 -21.17 -26.40
CA GLN A 117 2.55 -19.76 -26.11
C GLN A 117 2.25 -19.39 -24.64
N ALA A 118 1.14 -19.88 -24.11
CA ALA A 118 0.74 -19.69 -22.72
C ALA A 118 1.71 -20.37 -21.74
N LEU A 119 2.12 -21.61 -22.06
CA LEU A 119 3.06 -22.40 -21.26
C LEU A 119 4.50 -21.88 -21.35
N GLY A 120 4.94 -21.46 -22.55
CA GLY A 120 6.27 -20.89 -22.80
C GLY A 120 6.42 -19.43 -22.38
N ARG A 121 5.37 -18.81 -21.84
CA ARG A 121 5.39 -17.40 -21.43
C ARG A 121 6.39 -17.12 -20.30
N SER A 122 6.78 -18.13 -19.51
CA SER A 122 7.83 -18.00 -18.51
C SER A 122 9.21 -17.74 -19.11
N ASP A 123 9.49 -18.33 -20.29
CA ASP A 123 10.81 -18.31 -20.91
C ASP A 123 11.05 -17.02 -21.71
N LEU A 124 9.98 -16.34 -22.13
CA LEU A 124 10.00 -15.07 -22.84
C LEU A 124 9.99 -13.84 -21.91
N MET A 125 9.71 -14.04 -20.61
CA MET A 125 9.52 -12.95 -19.64
C MET A 125 10.70 -12.90 -18.67
N ARG A 126 11.60 -11.92 -18.85
CA ARG A 126 12.60 -11.58 -17.84
C ARG A 126 11.87 -11.07 -16.60
N THR A 127 11.87 -11.86 -15.54
CA THR A 127 11.23 -11.49 -14.28
C THR A 127 12.21 -10.63 -13.50
N GLU A 128 12.02 -9.31 -13.51
CA GLU A 128 12.72 -8.41 -12.59
C GLU A 128 11.85 -8.19 -11.35
N THR A 129 12.39 -8.54 -10.19
CA THR A 129 11.78 -8.24 -8.89
C THR A 129 12.00 -6.76 -8.61
N LEU A 130 11.04 -5.93 -9.01
CA LEU A 130 10.99 -4.55 -8.60
C LEU A 130 10.35 -4.50 -7.21
N SER A 131 11.12 -4.06 -6.22
CA SER A 131 10.52 -3.74 -4.92
C SER A 131 9.70 -2.46 -5.08
N PRO A 132 8.38 -2.48 -4.82
CA PRO A 132 7.53 -1.30 -4.92
C PRO A 132 7.99 -0.17 -3.99
N THR A 133 8.66 -0.53 -2.88
CA THR A 133 9.14 0.37 -1.82
C THR A 133 10.67 0.52 -1.79
N GLY A 134 11.38 -0.09 -2.75
CA GLY A 134 12.85 -0.10 -2.78
C GLY A 134 13.47 -1.07 -1.76
N ALA A 135 14.44 -0.62 -0.96
CA ALA A 135 15.18 -1.50 -0.03
C ALA A 135 14.44 -1.84 1.27
N LEU A 136 13.29 -1.21 1.54
CA LEU A 136 12.56 -1.37 2.81
C LEU A 136 11.32 -2.25 2.66
N GLU A 137 11.02 -3.00 3.73
CA GLU A 137 9.78 -3.73 3.88
C GLU A 137 8.58 -2.76 3.82
N PRO A 138 7.44 -3.13 3.23
CA PRO A 138 6.30 -2.22 3.07
C PRO A 138 5.83 -1.58 4.38
N GLY A 139 5.84 -2.33 5.48
CA GLY A 139 5.47 -1.82 6.81
C GLY A 139 6.35 -0.64 7.25
N ASP A 140 7.67 -0.80 7.16
CA ASP A 140 8.63 0.23 7.55
C ASP A 140 8.55 1.46 6.64
N HIS A 141 8.36 1.24 5.33
CA HIS A 141 8.22 2.32 4.36
C HIS A 141 7.00 3.21 4.69
N TYR A 142 5.85 2.61 4.98
CA TYR A 142 4.66 3.37 5.35
C TYR A 142 4.76 4.01 6.73
N ALA A 143 5.43 3.35 7.68
CA ALA A 143 5.64 3.90 9.02
C ALA A 143 6.56 5.13 8.99
N LEU A 144 7.66 5.08 8.25
CA LEU A 144 8.55 6.23 8.03
C LEU A 144 7.87 7.35 7.26
N SER A 145 7.04 7.01 6.27
CA SER A 145 6.25 7.99 5.53
C SER A 145 5.21 8.67 6.42
N ALA A 146 4.51 7.94 7.29
CA ALA A 146 3.61 8.51 8.27
C ALA A 146 4.34 9.41 9.27
N LEU A 147 5.53 8.99 9.71
CA LEU A 147 6.37 9.78 10.62
C LEU A 147 6.83 11.09 9.98
N SER A 148 7.22 11.08 8.70
CA SER A 148 7.60 12.31 7.99
C SER A 148 6.41 13.27 7.84
N TYR A 149 5.20 12.77 7.58
CA TYR A 149 3.99 13.59 7.59
C TYR A 149 3.66 14.16 8.97
N LEU A 150 3.85 13.38 10.04
CA LEU A 150 3.65 13.86 11.41
C LEU A 150 4.64 14.98 11.78
N ILE A 151 5.91 14.87 11.37
CA ILE A 151 6.89 15.96 11.52
C ILE A 151 6.43 17.22 10.80
N LEU A 152 5.93 17.08 9.57
CA LEU A 152 5.45 18.20 8.77
C LEU A 152 4.23 18.88 9.42
N LEU A 153 3.27 18.10 9.92
CA LEU A 153 2.09 18.60 10.62
C LEU A 153 2.43 19.24 11.96
N ALA A 154 3.41 18.70 12.69
CA ALA A 154 3.87 19.27 13.96
C ALA A 154 4.35 20.72 13.78
N GLY A 155 5.02 21.04 12.66
CA GLY A 155 5.40 22.41 12.33
C GLY A 155 4.21 23.39 12.27
N ALA A 156 3.08 22.97 11.68
CA ALA A 156 1.87 23.78 11.62
C ALA A 156 1.20 23.95 13.00
N VAL A 157 1.24 22.92 13.85
CA VAL A 157 0.69 22.96 15.21
C VAL A 157 1.49 23.90 16.13
N PHE A 158 2.82 23.96 15.96
CA PHE A 158 3.67 24.82 16.78
C PHE A 158 3.77 26.27 16.27
N PHE A 159 3.35 26.55 15.04
CA PHE A 159 3.32 27.90 14.47
C PHE A 159 2.68 28.98 15.38
N PRO A 160 1.48 28.79 15.97
CA PRO A 160 0.86 29.79 16.85
C PRO A 160 1.65 30.10 18.13
N LEU A 161 2.53 29.21 18.59
CA LEU A 161 3.40 29.49 19.77
C LEU A 161 4.43 30.59 19.48
N PHE A 162 4.80 30.74 18.20
CA PHE A 162 5.74 31.76 17.73
C PHE A 162 5.05 32.99 17.15
N ASP A 163 3.71 33.02 17.07
CA ASP A 163 2.99 34.20 16.60
C ASP A 163 2.99 35.31 17.67
N GLU A 164 3.94 36.24 17.53
CA GLU A 164 4.06 37.38 18.41
C GLU A 164 2.85 38.34 18.30
N ARG A 165 2.07 38.28 17.21
CA ARG A 165 0.94 39.20 16.95
C ARG A 165 -0.13 39.13 18.02
N ALA A 166 -0.44 37.92 18.49
CA ALA A 166 -1.40 37.66 19.56
C ALA A 166 -0.91 38.15 20.94
N ARG A 167 0.42 38.24 21.14
CA ARG A 167 1.04 38.58 22.43
C ARG A 167 1.67 39.97 22.46
N ARG A 168 1.49 40.78 21.41
CA ARG A 168 2.08 42.13 21.26
C ARG A 168 1.93 43.02 22.50
N GLY A 169 0.76 43.04 23.14
CA GLY A 169 0.51 43.84 24.33
C GLY A 169 1.37 43.42 25.53
N PHE A 170 1.53 42.11 25.75
CA PHE A 170 2.38 41.55 26.79
C PHE A 170 3.87 41.76 26.49
N LEU A 171 4.29 41.51 25.25
CA LEU A 171 5.68 41.67 24.82
C LEU A 171 6.16 43.13 24.96
N ARG A 172 5.31 44.11 24.61
CA ARG A 172 5.62 45.54 24.79
C ARG A 172 5.78 45.91 26.27
N ARG A 173 4.94 45.37 27.16
CA ARG A 173 5.06 45.60 28.60
C ARG A 173 6.35 44.99 29.17
N LEU A 174 6.71 43.79 28.72
CA LEU A 174 7.94 43.11 29.12
C LEU A 174 9.19 43.90 28.68
N GLN A 175 9.19 44.40 27.43
CA GLN A 175 10.25 45.26 26.91
C GLN A 175 10.34 46.60 27.64
N SER A 176 9.19 47.22 27.97
CA SER A 176 9.17 48.47 28.75
C SER A 176 9.69 48.31 30.18
N ALA A 177 9.65 47.10 30.73
CA ALA A 177 10.22 46.76 32.03
C ALA A 177 11.72 46.38 31.96
N GLY A 178 12.37 46.52 30.78
CA GLY A 178 13.77 46.16 30.58
C GLY A 178 14.02 44.65 30.39
N GLY A 179 12.96 43.85 30.27
CA GLY A 179 13.05 42.40 30.08
C GLY A 179 13.44 42.02 28.66
N SER A 180 14.40 41.11 28.51
CA SER A 180 14.77 40.54 27.21
C SER A 180 13.72 39.53 26.72
N LEU A 181 13.51 39.45 25.40
CA LEU A 181 12.59 38.49 24.78
C LEU A 181 13.20 37.08 24.60
N LEU A 182 14.52 36.97 24.78
CA LEU A 182 15.28 35.74 24.63
C LEU A 182 14.75 34.58 25.50
N PRO A 183 14.50 34.73 26.82
CA PRO A 183 14.02 33.63 27.66
C PRO A 183 12.61 33.14 27.25
N LEU A 184 11.76 34.02 26.73
CA LEU A 184 10.45 33.64 26.23
C LEU A 184 10.53 32.80 24.95
N ARG A 185 11.45 33.16 24.04
CA ARG A 185 11.71 32.38 22.81
C ARG A 185 12.35 31.03 23.12
N LEU A 186 13.29 30.99 24.07
CA LEU A 186 13.94 29.75 24.51
C LEU A 186 12.94 28.82 25.19
N SER A 187 12.08 29.32 26.09
CA SER A 187 11.04 28.50 26.71
C SER A 187 10.04 27.93 25.70
N ALA A 188 9.61 28.72 24.71
CA ALA A 188 8.77 28.23 23.61
C ALA A 188 9.48 27.14 22.78
N LEU A 189 10.76 27.34 22.45
CA LEU A 189 11.57 26.35 21.73
C LEU A 189 11.69 25.03 22.51
N THR A 190 11.93 25.10 23.83
CA THR A 190 12.05 23.91 24.68
C THR A 190 10.75 23.14 24.81
N LEU A 191 9.60 23.85 24.86
CA LEU A 191 8.28 23.23 24.89
C LEU A 191 8.00 22.50 23.56
N CYS A 192 8.28 23.14 22.43
CA CYS A 192 8.12 22.54 21.10
C CYS A 192 9.02 21.31 20.93
N ALA A 193 10.28 21.38 21.38
CA ALA A 193 11.23 20.27 21.32
C ALA A 193 10.82 19.10 22.22
N GLY A 194 10.29 19.38 23.41
CA GLY A 194 9.78 18.34 24.31
C GLY A 194 8.53 17.64 23.76
N LEU A 195 7.57 18.42 23.22
CA LEU A 195 6.35 17.89 22.63
C LEU A 195 6.61 17.10 21.34
N SER A 196 7.52 17.56 20.48
CA SER A 196 7.90 16.82 19.27
C SER A 196 8.64 15.52 19.61
N ALA A 197 9.52 15.53 20.63
CA ALA A 197 10.18 14.33 21.12
C ALA A 197 9.21 13.31 21.73
N LEU A 198 8.16 13.77 22.43
CA LEU A 198 7.09 12.90 22.92
C LEU A 198 6.29 12.29 21.77
N LEU A 199 5.88 13.11 20.80
CA LEU A 199 5.03 12.70 19.68
C LEU A 199 5.76 11.76 18.70
N LEU A 200 7.04 12.01 18.45
CA LEU A 200 7.88 11.26 17.51
C LEU A 200 8.66 10.12 18.18
N GLY A 201 8.93 10.22 19.48
CA GLY A 201 9.70 9.22 20.21
C GLY A 201 8.98 7.89 20.36
N VAL A 202 7.67 7.90 20.56
CA VAL A 202 6.85 6.67 20.64
C VAL A 202 6.86 5.86 19.33
N PRO A 203 6.58 6.44 18.15
CA PRO A 203 6.63 5.69 16.89
C PRO A 203 8.06 5.30 16.50
N LEU A 204 9.08 6.13 16.76
CA LEU A 204 10.49 5.76 16.51
C LEU A 204 10.96 4.61 17.41
N ALA A 205 10.58 4.60 18.69
CA ALA A 205 10.94 3.52 19.60
C ALA A 205 10.26 2.19 19.23
N ALA A 206 9.01 2.25 18.72
CA ALA A 206 8.30 1.10 18.20
C ALA A 206 8.95 0.52 16.94
N LEU A 207 9.50 1.37 16.06
CA LEU A 207 10.22 0.95 14.85
C LEU A 207 11.65 0.47 15.12
N ALA A 208 12.35 1.07 16.09
CA ALA A 208 13.76 0.80 16.37
C ALA A 208 14.00 -0.28 17.45
N ALA A 209 13.02 -1.18 17.70
CA ALA A 209 13.10 -2.24 18.70
C ALA A 209 13.57 -1.76 20.09
N GLY A 210 13.13 -0.57 20.53
CA GLY A 210 13.35 -0.07 21.88
C GLY A 210 14.62 0.74 22.14
N TYR A 211 15.45 1.04 21.15
CA TYR A 211 16.65 1.86 21.33
C TYR A 211 16.40 3.35 21.02
N PHE A 212 15.57 4.02 21.82
CA PHE A 212 15.50 5.49 21.81
C PHE A 212 15.65 6.04 23.23
N PRO A 213 16.67 6.89 23.51
CA PRO A 213 16.92 7.42 24.85
C PRO A 213 15.94 8.54 25.17
N PHE A 214 14.68 8.16 25.41
CA PHE A 214 13.57 9.06 25.76
C PHE A 214 13.88 9.89 27.02
N SER A 215 14.65 9.32 27.95
CA SER A 215 15.11 9.96 29.18
C SER A 215 16.06 11.14 28.93
N GLY A 216 16.94 11.05 27.92
CA GLY A 216 17.92 12.10 27.63
C GLY A 216 17.27 13.35 27.03
N VAL A 217 16.27 13.18 26.17
CA VAL A 217 15.57 14.30 25.52
C VAL A 217 14.64 15.04 26.50
N LEU A 218 13.94 14.30 27.36
CA LEU A 218 13.15 14.89 28.44
C LEU A 218 14.01 15.63 29.46
N ALA A 219 15.14 15.04 29.87
CA ALA A 219 16.08 15.70 30.78
C ALA A 219 16.63 17.00 30.18
N GLY A 220 16.97 17.01 28.89
CA GLY A 220 17.41 18.21 28.17
C GLY A 220 16.34 19.30 28.10
N ALA A 221 15.08 18.93 27.86
CA ALA A 221 13.96 19.88 27.79
C ALA A 221 13.63 20.50 29.17
N VAL A 222 13.68 19.71 30.23
CA VAL A 222 13.48 20.19 31.62
C VAL A 222 14.64 21.09 32.06
N PHE A 223 15.87 20.76 31.70
CA PHE A 223 17.04 21.58 32.05
C PHE A 223 17.04 22.94 31.34
N ALA A 224 16.68 22.97 30.05
CA ALA A 224 16.63 24.20 29.27
C ALA A 224 15.46 25.13 29.65
N SER A 225 14.31 24.56 30.06
CA SER A 225 13.18 25.34 30.59
C SER A 225 13.47 25.93 31.98
N GLY A 226 14.21 25.20 32.83
CA GLY A 226 14.72 25.71 34.12
C GLY A 226 15.71 26.87 33.96
N LEU A 227 16.62 26.78 33.00
CA LEU A 227 17.57 27.87 32.69
C LEU A 227 16.89 29.12 32.13
N ALA A 228 15.86 28.96 31.29
CA ALA A 228 15.07 30.10 30.80
C ALA A 228 14.30 30.81 31.93
N GLY A 229 13.84 30.07 32.94
CA GLY A 229 13.24 30.62 34.16
C GLY A 229 14.24 31.38 35.05
N ALA A 230 15.47 30.86 35.18
CA ALA A 230 16.54 31.50 35.94
C ALA A 230 17.04 32.81 35.29
N CYS A 231 17.11 32.85 33.95
CA CYS A 231 17.51 34.06 33.20
C CYS A 231 16.42 35.15 33.14
N ALA A 232 15.19 34.86 33.58
CA ALA A 232 14.10 35.83 33.68
C ALA A 232 13.99 36.47 35.08
N ALA A 233 14.84 36.08 36.05
CA ALA A 233 14.89 36.72 37.35
C ALA A 233 15.41 38.17 37.20
N PRO A 234 14.72 39.17 37.76
CA PRO A 234 15.15 40.56 37.65
C PRO A 234 16.52 40.72 38.34
N ALA A 235 17.52 41.21 37.60
CA ALA A 235 18.76 41.68 38.20
C ALA A 235 18.40 42.79 39.20
N ASP A 236 18.74 42.59 40.47
CA ASP A 236 18.42 43.48 41.58
C ASP A 236 19.12 44.84 41.37
N VAL A 237 18.42 45.81 40.79
CA VAL A 237 18.90 47.19 40.61
C VAL A 237 18.82 47.91 41.97
N ARG A 238 19.79 47.63 42.85
CA ARG A 238 19.96 48.37 44.12
C ARG A 238 21.35 48.96 44.36
N THR A 239 22.28 48.87 43.41
CA THR A 239 23.65 49.38 43.59
C THR A 239 24.04 50.50 42.63
N ALA A 240 23.14 51.46 42.39
CA ALA A 240 23.46 52.70 41.66
C ALA A 240 22.70 53.92 42.22
N ARG A 241 22.81 54.14 43.53
CA ARG A 241 22.64 55.47 44.14
C ARG A 241 23.63 55.62 45.29
N ARG A 242 24.83 56.09 44.97
CA ARG A 242 25.62 57.00 45.80
C ARG A 242 26.26 58.00 44.86
#